data_AF-A0A1C4DJT5-F1
#
_entry.id   AF-A0A1C4DJT5-F1
#
_cell.length_a   1.000
_cell.length_b   1.000
_cell.length_c   1.000
_cell.angle_alpha   90.00
_cell.angle_beta   90.00
_cell.angle_gamma   90.00
#
_symmetry.space_group_name_H-M   'P 1'
#
loop_
_entity.id
_entity.type
_entity.pdbx_description
1 polymer ?
#
loop_
_entity_poly.entity_id
_entity_poly.type
_entity_poly.pdbx_seq_one_letter_code
_entity_poly.pdbx_strand_id
1 'polypeptide(L)'
;MASVLTKAFQLKATGAFTFKDIPNGYWAKDAIHAIHSNHIAEGTGNNNYSPYMKVSREQYAQFIFNAMNRNNEPDNNNLPLIPVEELGEIGESHVTNGGTLFKG
;
A
#
# COMPACT_ATOMS: atom_id res chain seq x y z
N MET A 1 1.45 12.59 -4.95
CA MET A 1 0.87 11.23 -4.90
C MET A 1 -0.25 11.14 -3.86
N ALA A 2 0.01 11.42 -2.58
CA ALA A 2 -0.99 11.33 -1.49
C ALA A 2 -2.36 11.94 -1.83
N SER A 3 -2.38 13.20 -2.28
CA SER A 3 -3.62 13.91 -2.61
C SER A 3 -4.45 13.27 -3.72
N VAL A 4 -3.82 12.53 -4.64
CA VAL A 4 -4.54 11.79 -5.69
C VAL A 4 -5.29 10.62 -5.08
N LEU A 5 -4.63 9.81 -4.26
CA LEU A 5 -5.28 8.68 -3.58
C LEU A 5 -6.39 9.14 -2.64
N THR A 6 -6.14 10.17 -1.83
CA THR A 6 -7.15 10.71 -0.91
C THR A 6 -8.39 11.17 -1.65
N LYS A 7 -8.23 11.87 -2.78
CA LYS A 7 -9.37 12.33 -3.60
C LYS A 7 -10.08 11.18 -4.31
N ALA A 8 -9.33 10.26 -4.90
CA ALA A 8 -9.88 9.14 -5.67
C ALA A 8 -10.71 8.19 -4.78
N PHE A 9 -10.18 7.82 -3.62
CA PHE A 9 -10.80 6.87 -2.69
C PHE A 9 -11.57 7.55 -1.54
N GLN A 10 -11.69 8.89 -1.59
CA GLN A 10 -12.40 9.70 -0.60
C GLN A 10 -11.93 9.40 0.83
N LEU A 11 -10.62 9.27 1.00
CA LEU A 11 -10.00 8.88 2.27
C LEU A 11 -10.17 9.99 3.30
N LYS A 12 -10.46 9.61 4.55
CA LYS A 12 -10.54 10.52 5.70
C LYS A 12 -9.49 10.10 6.72
N ALA A 13 -8.88 11.07 7.39
CA ALA A 13 -8.00 10.77 8.50
C ALA A 13 -8.80 10.15 9.65
N THR A 14 -8.34 9.01 10.13
CA THR A 14 -8.92 8.20 11.21
C THR A 14 -8.15 8.34 12.52
N GLY A 15 -6.96 8.96 12.47
CA GLY A 15 -6.10 9.22 13.62
C GLY A 15 -5.23 10.44 13.40
N ALA A 16 -4.72 10.99 14.50
CA ALA A 16 -3.80 12.12 14.47
C ALA A 16 -2.35 11.59 14.49
N PHE A 17 -1.60 11.87 13.42
CA PHE A 17 -0.17 11.64 13.35
C PHE A 17 0.52 12.91 12.86
N THR A 18 1.77 13.15 13.27
CA THR A 18 2.55 14.30 12.82
C THR A 18 3.92 13.84 12.38
N PHE A 19 4.30 14.24 11.17
CA PHE A 19 5.65 14.03 10.64
C PHE A 19 6.51 15.26 10.88
N LYS A 20 7.79 15.06 11.19
CA LYS A 20 8.75 16.13 11.48
C LYS A 20 9.06 16.99 10.25
N ASP A 21 9.03 16.39 9.07
CA ASP A 21 9.37 17.01 7.79
C ASP A 21 8.14 17.58 7.05
N ILE A 22 6.96 17.58 7.69
CA ILE A 22 5.74 18.17 7.16
C ILE A 22 5.38 19.42 7.99
N PRO A 23 5.66 20.63 7.48
CA PRO A 23 5.35 21.86 8.21
C PRO A 23 3.83 22.10 8.33
N ASN A 24 3.45 22.88 9.35
CA ASN A 24 2.07 23.37 9.47
C ASN A 24 1.72 24.23 8.25
N GLY A 25 0.59 23.90 7.60
CA GLY A 25 0.16 24.55 6.36
C GLY A 25 0.66 23.89 5.07
N TYR A 26 1.39 22.78 5.13
CA TYR A 26 1.74 22.02 3.93
C TYR A 26 0.47 21.56 3.20
N TRP A 27 0.35 21.88 1.91
CA TRP A 27 -0.86 21.69 1.11
C TRP A 27 -1.38 20.25 1.06
N ALA A 28 -0.49 19.26 1.21
CA ALA A 28 -0.84 17.84 1.21
C ALA A 28 -0.88 17.24 2.62
N LYS A 29 -0.75 18.03 3.69
CA LYS A 29 -0.73 17.55 5.07
C LYS A 29 -1.92 16.63 5.37
N ASP A 30 -3.14 17.09 5.08
CA ASP A 30 -4.35 16.32 5.36
C ASP A 30 -4.43 15.02 4.54
N ALA A 31 -3.97 15.07 3.28
CA ALA A 31 -3.92 13.89 2.43
C ALA A 31 -2.90 12.86 2.94
N ILE A 32 -1.72 13.33 3.36
CA ILE A 32 -0.66 12.50 3.96
C ILE A 32 -1.18 11.86 5.25
N HIS A 33 -1.86 12.63 6.09
CA HIS A 33 -2.45 12.11 7.32
C HIS A 33 -3.51 11.05 7.01
N ALA A 34 -4.37 11.27 6.01
CA ALA A 34 -5.38 10.31 5.62
C ALA A 34 -4.76 9.00 5.12
N ILE A 35 -3.81 9.03 4.18
CA ILE A 35 -3.21 7.77 3.69
C ILE A 35 -2.38 7.05 4.76
N HIS A 36 -1.76 7.78 5.68
CA HIS A 36 -1.00 7.17 6.78
C HIS A 36 -1.92 6.52 7.80
N SER A 37 -2.95 7.23 8.27
CA SER A 37 -3.88 6.70 9.27
C SER A 37 -4.73 5.54 8.73
N ASN A 38 -4.84 5.41 7.40
CA ASN A 38 -5.52 4.31 6.73
C ASN A 38 -4.55 3.19 6.32
N HIS A 39 -3.29 3.19 6.82
CA HIS A 39 -2.26 2.18 6.53
C HIS A 39 -1.97 1.97 5.04
N ILE A 40 -2.19 3.01 4.23
CA ILE A 40 -1.90 2.98 2.79
C ILE A 40 -0.42 3.30 2.57
N ALA A 41 0.14 4.26 3.30
CA ALA A 41 1.56 4.63 3.20
C ALA A 41 2.12 5.12 4.54
N GLU A 42 3.24 4.54 4.99
CA GLU A 42 3.84 4.76 6.32
C GLU A 42 4.90 5.90 6.35
N GLY A 43 5.43 6.30 5.20
CA GLY A 43 6.55 7.24 5.12
C GLY A 43 7.90 6.52 5.10
N THR A 44 8.97 7.23 5.45
CA THR A 44 10.36 6.74 5.33
C THR A 44 11.01 6.36 6.66
N GLY A 45 10.24 6.39 7.75
CA GLY A 45 10.73 6.14 9.11
C GLY A 45 11.31 7.39 9.79
N ASN A 46 11.75 7.24 11.05
CA ASN A 46 12.26 8.32 11.90
C ASN A 46 11.31 9.52 12.08
N ASN A 47 9.99 9.26 12.03
CA ASN A 47 8.91 10.26 12.01
C ASN A 47 8.97 11.20 10.79
N ASN A 48 9.56 10.75 9.67
CA ASN A 48 9.57 11.48 8.40
C ASN A 48 8.68 10.79 7.37
N TYR A 49 7.96 11.59 6.59
CA TYR A 49 7.18 11.10 5.46
C TYR A 49 7.97 11.14 4.15
N SER A 50 8.87 12.10 4.00
CA SER A 50 9.63 12.45 2.80
C SER A 50 8.73 12.83 1.61
N PRO A 51 7.97 13.94 1.68
CA PRO A 51 6.94 14.28 0.69
C PRO A 51 7.48 14.55 -0.73
N TYR A 52 8.76 14.86 -0.86
CA TYR A 52 9.44 15.11 -2.13
C TYR A 52 10.16 13.88 -2.69
N MET A 53 10.13 12.76 -1.98
CA MET A 53 10.70 11.51 -2.46
C MET A 53 9.95 11.06 -3.72
N LYS A 54 10.71 10.61 -4.71
CA LYS A 54 10.13 9.99 -5.90
C LYS A 54 9.57 8.62 -5.54
N VAL A 55 8.33 8.38 -5.92
CA VAL A 55 7.66 7.09 -5.76
C VAL A 55 7.84 6.31 -7.07
N SER A 56 8.30 5.06 -6.98
CA SER A 56 8.41 4.18 -8.15
C SER A 56 7.03 3.71 -8.62
N ARG A 57 6.94 3.15 -9.83
CA ARG A 57 5.66 2.65 -10.36
C ARG A 57 5.12 1.50 -9.53
N GLU A 58 6.01 0.63 -9.06
CA GLU A 58 5.71 -0.55 -8.26
C GLU A 58 5.19 -0.13 -6.88
N GLN A 59 5.86 0.83 -6.23
CA GLN A 59 5.39 1.41 -4.97
C GLN A 59 4.02 2.07 -5.14
N TYR A 60 3.81 2.81 -6.24
CA TYR A 60 2.52 3.43 -6.48
C TYR A 60 1.40 2.42 -6.68
N ALA A 61 1.66 1.31 -7.39
CA ALA A 61 0.72 0.21 -7.55
C ALA A 61 0.36 -0.43 -6.19
N GLN A 62 1.35 -0.65 -5.32
CA GLN A 62 1.10 -1.16 -3.97
C GLN A 62 0.19 -0.23 -3.17
N PHE A 63 0.40 1.08 -3.25
CA PHE A 63 -0.45 2.05 -2.56
C PHE A 63 -1.89 2.07 -3.09
N ILE A 64 -2.09 1.89 -4.39
CA ILE A 64 -3.43 1.74 -4.98
C ILE A 64 -4.09 0.45 -4.48
N PHE A 65 -3.36 -0.66 -4.48
CA PHE A 65 -3.85 -1.94 -3.97
C PHE A 65 -4.28 -1.85 -2.50
N ASN A 66 -3.45 -1.25 -1.64
CA ASN A 66 -3.79 -1.03 -0.23
C ASN A 66 -5.05 -0.15 -0.08
N ALA A 67 -5.19 0.91 -0.89
CA ALA A 67 -6.35 1.78 -0.85
C ALA A 67 -7.65 1.07 -1.29
N MET A 68 -7.58 0.18 -2.29
CA MET A 68 -8.70 -0.65 -2.73
C MET A 68 -9.11 -1.67 -1.66
N ASN A 69 -8.13 -2.26 -0.98
CA ASN A 69 -8.37 -3.29 0.04
C ASN A 69 -8.67 -2.77 1.44
N ARG A 70 -8.62 -1.45 1.66
CA ARG A 70 -8.97 -0.85 2.96
C ARG A 70 -10.37 -1.24 3.43
N ASN A 71 -11.33 -1.33 2.52
CA ASN A 71 -12.71 -1.73 2.85
C ASN A 71 -12.90 -3.26 2.87
N ASN A 72 -11.84 -4.00 2.52
CA ASN A 72 -11.79 -5.46 2.58
C ASN A 72 -11.11 -5.95 3.87
N GLU A 73 -10.94 -5.09 4.88
CA GLU A 73 -10.95 -5.64 6.24
C GLU A 73 -12.26 -6.39 6.39
N PRO A 74 -12.27 -7.67 6.77
CA PRO A 74 -13.50 -8.32 7.14
C PRO A 74 -14.21 -7.36 8.09
N ASP A 75 -15.42 -6.92 7.72
CA ASP A 75 -16.46 -6.93 8.73
C ASP A 75 -16.23 -8.26 9.43
N ASN A 76 -15.81 -8.22 10.70
CA ASN A 76 -15.45 -9.43 11.44
C ASN A 76 -16.66 -10.38 11.58
N ASN A 77 -17.78 -10.04 10.93
CA ASN A 77 -18.94 -10.87 10.73
C ASN A 77 -19.29 -11.20 9.27
N ASN A 78 -18.55 -10.81 8.22
CA ASN A 78 -18.69 -11.33 6.84
C ASN A 78 -17.75 -10.70 5.77
N LEU A 79 -16.47 -11.10 5.69
CA LEU A 79 -15.83 -11.21 4.36
C LEU A 79 -15.38 -12.65 4.11
N PRO A 80 -15.65 -13.20 2.91
CA PRO A 80 -15.17 -14.53 2.56
C PRO A 80 -13.64 -14.48 2.49
N LEU A 81 -13.01 -15.35 3.26
CA LEU A 81 -11.61 -15.71 3.06
C LEU A 81 -11.48 -16.20 1.62
N ILE A 82 -10.84 -15.43 0.75
CA ILE A 82 -10.39 -15.97 -0.55
C ILE A 82 -9.34 -17.04 -0.24
N PRO A 83 -9.58 -18.33 -0.56
CA PRO A 83 -8.60 -19.37 -0.37
C PRO A 83 -7.32 -19.01 -1.14
N VAL A 84 -6.17 -19.29 -0.56
CA VAL A 84 -4.86 -18.99 -1.17
C VAL A 84 -4.70 -19.72 -2.52
N GLU A 85 -5.49 -20.77 -2.78
CA GLU A 85 -5.62 -21.43 -4.08
C GLU A 85 -6.18 -20.55 -5.24
N GLU A 86 -6.84 -19.42 -4.98
CA GLU A 86 -7.40 -18.57 -6.05
C GLU A 86 -6.46 -17.45 -6.52
N LEU A 87 -5.27 -17.35 -5.90
CA LEU A 87 -4.16 -16.57 -6.43
C LEU A 87 -3.51 -17.38 -7.56
N GLY A 88 -4.05 -17.22 -8.78
CA GLY A 88 -3.50 -17.84 -9.98
C GLY A 88 -1.98 -17.71 -10.02
N GLU A 89 -1.31 -18.86 -10.14
CA GLU A 89 0.14 -19.07 -10.20
C GLU A 89 0.90 -17.89 -10.83
N ILE A 90 1.40 -16.96 -10.00
CA ILE A 90 2.49 -16.09 -10.42
C ILE A 90 3.77 -16.92 -10.26
N GLY A 91 4.12 -17.62 -11.34
CA GLY A 91 5.22 -18.58 -11.38
C GLY A 91 6.43 -18.13 -10.59
N GLU A 92 6.75 -18.89 -9.55
CA GLU A 92 8.05 -18.83 -8.92
C GLU A 92 9.09 -19.10 -10.00
N SER A 93 9.90 -18.10 -10.34
CA SER A 93 11.07 -18.32 -11.19
C SER A 93 12.05 -19.19 -10.40
N HIS A 94 11.96 -20.50 -10.56
CA HIS A 94 12.95 -21.43 -10.07
C HIS A 94 14.29 -21.17 -10.77
N VAL A 95 15.27 -20.63 -10.04
CA VAL A 95 16.68 -20.83 -10.39
C VAL A 95 17.07 -22.21 -9.85
N THR A 96 17.06 -23.22 -10.70
CA THR A 96 17.58 -24.55 -10.33
C THR A 96 19.09 -24.61 -10.60
N ASN A 97 19.85 -24.91 -9.54
CA ASN A 97 21.20 -25.44 -9.71
C ASN A 97 21.07 -26.94 -10.05
N GLY A 98 21.13 -27.27 -11.33
CA GLY A 98 21.47 -28.62 -11.82
C GLY A 98 20.31 -29.49 -12.28
N GLY A 99 20.32 -29.80 -13.59
CA GLY A 99 19.93 -31.11 -14.14
C GLY A 99 18.46 -31.31 -14.50
N THR A 100 18.05 -30.92 -15.71
CA THR A 100 16.77 -31.32 -16.30
C THR A 100 16.85 -32.75 -16.85
N LEU A 101 16.01 -33.67 -16.34
CA LEU A 101 15.74 -34.96 -16.98
C LEU A 101 14.33 -34.93 -17.58
N PHE A 102 14.28 -34.86 -18.92
CA PHE A 102 13.05 -35.08 -19.68
C PHE A 102 12.82 -36.58 -19.87
N LYS A 103 11.63 -37.07 -19.50
CA LYS A 103 11.03 -38.29 -20.07
C LYS A 103 9.51 -38.17 -20.07
N GLY A 104 8.91 -38.43 -21.22
CA GLY A 104 7.46 -38.48 -21.45
C GLY A 104 7.09 -37.76 -22.73
#